data_AF-A0AAU0VHF8-F1
#
_entry.id   AF-A0AAU0VHF8-F1
#
_cell.length_a   1.000
_cell.length_b   1.000
_cell.length_c   1.000
_cell.angle_alpha   90.00
_cell.angle_beta   90.00
_cell.angle_gamma   90.00
#
_symmetry.space_group_name_H-M   'P 1'
#
loop_
_entity.id
_entity.type
_entity.pdbx_description
1 polymer ?
#
loop_
_entity_poly.entity_id
_entity_poly.type
_entity_poly.pdbx_seq_one_letter_code
_entity_poly.pdbx_strand_id
1 'polypeptide(L)'
;MKTGGPQAIVYLLYNSSSDNNCVVTVVTGEQIHNPVSAGVRAEGGSWVKDTGNYNSYAGPVYLHAPGKCVQYYGSTRWWSSSSPYTDEYTSSLGWCG
;
A
#
# COMPACT_ATOMS: atom_id res chain seq x y z
N MET A 1 -25.90 -1.46 8.17
CA MET A 1 -24.77 -1.93 8.99
C MET A 1 -23.51 -1.92 8.14
N LYS A 2 -22.79 -0.79 8.20
CA LYS A 2 -21.34 -0.65 8.04
C LYS A 2 -20.94 0.20 9.23
N THR A 3 -20.03 -0.25 10.06
CA THR A 3 -19.51 0.57 11.16
C THR A 3 -18.00 0.51 11.09
N GLY A 4 -17.34 1.64 10.88
CA GLY A 4 -15.98 1.86 11.37
C GLY A 4 -14.82 1.52 10.42
N GLY A 5 -14.05 2.55 10.09
CA GLY A 5 -12.64 2.45 9.74
C GLY A 5 -12.28 2.06 8.29
N PRO A 6 -11.07 2.44 7.83
CA PRO A 6 -10.54 1.97 6.55
C PRO A 6 -10.38 0.44 6.57
N GLN A 7 -10.66 -0.23 5.45
CA GLN A 7 -10.54 -1.70 5.33
C GLN A 7 -9.09 -2.17 5.10
N ALA A 8 -8.17 -1.25 4.84
CA ALA A 8 -6.75 -1.50 4.87
C ALA A 8 -5.97 -0.24 5.29
N ILE A 9 -4.77 -0.45 5.82
CA ILE A 9 -3.80 0.60 6.13
C ILE A 9 -2.52 0.32 5.36
N VAL A 10 -2.01 1.33 4.67
CA VAL A 10 -0.71 1.26 3.99
C VAL A 10 0.37 1.94 4.81
N TYR A 11 1.51 1.26 4.93
CA TYR A 11 2.68 1.70 5.66
C TYR A 11 3.86 1.87 4.70
N LEU A 12 4.58 2.99 4.85
CA LEU A 12 5.92 3.18 4.31
C LEU A 12 6.94 3.03 5.44
N LEU A 13 7.92 2.16 5.25
CA LEU A 13 9.05 1.96 6.13
C LEU A 13 10.35 2.32 5.38
N TYR A 14 11.36 2.76 6.11
CA TYR A 14 12.67 3.11 5.57
C TYR A 14 13.78 2.44 6.39
N ASN A 15 14.75 1.85 5.70
CA ASN A 15 15.98 1.33 6.30
C ASN A 15 17.18 2.16 5.84
N SER A 16 17.66 3.03 6.74
CA SER A 16 18.78 3.94 6.52
C SER A 16 20.15 3.27 6.41
N SER A 17 20.31 1.98 6.80
CA SER A 17 21.58 1.27 6.61
C SER A 17 21.76 0.75 5.18
N SER A 18 20.70 0.77 4.38
CA SER A 18 20.67 0.20 3.02
C SER A 18 19.95 1.10 2.01
N ASP A 19 19.56 2.30 2.42
CA ASP A 19 18.77 3.28 1.64
C ASP A 19 17.56 2.64 0.93
N ASN A 20 16.87 1.75 1.65
CA ASN A 20 15.75 0.98 1.12
C ASN A 20 14.44 1.43 1.74
N ASN A 21 13.48 1.71 0.87
CA ASN A 21 12.08 1.90 1.21
C ASN A 21 11.34 0.56 1.13
N CYS A 22 10.34 0.37 1.98
CA CYS A 22 9.49 -0.82 2.01
C CYS A 22 8.04 -0.39 2.21
N VAL A 23 7.13 -0.88 1.37
CA VAL A 23 5.69 -0.60 1.49
C VAL A 23 4.90 -1.88 1.70
N VAL A 24 3.98 -1.84 2.65
CA VAL A 24 3.04 -2.94 2.95
C VAL A 24 1.65 -2.36 3.13
N THR A 25 0.65 -2.97 2.52
CA THR A 25 -0.77 -2.66 2.76
C THR A 25 -1.39 -3.79 3.56
N VAL A 26 -1.83 -3.51 4.78
CA VAL A 26 -2.41 -4.48 5.73
C VAL A 26 -3.92 -4.36 5.74
N VAL A 27 -4.61 -5.49 5.54
CA VAL A 27 -6.08 -5.58 5.64
C VAL A 27 -6.49 -5.49 7.11
N THR A 28 -7.29 -4.49 7.43
CA THR A 28 -7.87 -4.25 8.76
C THR A 28 -9.34 -4.61 8.83
N GLY A 29 -9.96 -4.76 7.66
CA GLY A 29 -11.35 -5.16 7.48
C GLY A 29 -11.55 -6.67 7.43
N GLU A 30 -12.58 -7.08 6.70
CA GLU A 30 -12.89 -8.48 6.48
C GLU A 30 -11.79 -9.18 5.67
N GLN A 31 -11.20 -10.23 6.23
CA GLN A 31 -10.10 -11.02 5.64
C GLN A 31 -10.61 -12.10 4.67
N ILE A 32 -11.52 -11.70 3.80
CA ILE A 32 -11.87 -12.47 2.61
C ILE A 32 -10.84 -12.11 1.53
N HIS A 33 -10.58 -13.05 0.61
CA HIS A 33 -9.54 -12.97 -0.43
C HIS A 33 -9.76 -11.78 -1.38
N ASN A 34 -9.49 -10.58 -0.89
CA ASN A 34 -9.86 -9.29 -1.43
C ASN A 34 -8.74 -8.80 -2.36
N PRO A 35 -9.07 -8.08 -3.44
CA PRO A 35 -8.05 -7.35 -4.20
C PRO A 35 -7.37 -6.33 -3.30
N VAL A 36 -6.07 -6.50 -3.03
CA VAL A 36 -5.25 -5.58 -2.23
C VAL A 36 -4.00 -5.22 -3.03
N SER A 37 -3.60 -3.96 -2.95
CA SER A 37 -2.39 -3.46 -3.60
C SER A 37 -1.49 -2.72 -2.61
N ALA A 38 -0.19 -2.86 -2.81
CA ALA A 38 0.86 -2.04 -2.21
C ALA A 38 1.79 -1.55 -3.33
N GLY A 39 2.30 -0.34 -3.24
CA GLY A 39 3.29 0.11 -4.22
C GLY A 39 4.06 1.34 -3.80
N VAL A 40 5.24 1.47 -4.42
CA VAL A 40 6.18 2.56 -4.18
C VAL A 40 6.85 2.96 -5.49
N ARG A 41 7.15 4.25 -5.62
CA ARG A 41 8.02 4.77 -6.68
C ARG A 41 8.93 5.85 -6.14
N ALA A 42 10.11 5.98 -6.72
CA ALA A 42 10.96 7.14 -6.52
C ALA A 42 10.52 8.29 -7.44
N GLU A 43 10.94 9.51 -7.11
CA GLU A 43 10.84 10.67 -7.99
C GLU A 43 11.40 10.36 -9.38
N GLY A 44 10.62 10.68 -10.42
CA GLY A 44 10.95 10.39 -11.82
C GLY A 44 10.93 8.89 -12.19
N GLY A 45 10.64 8.00 -11.25
CA GLY A 45 10.60 6.55 -11.44
C GLY A 45 9.23 5.98 -11.79
N SER A 46 9.22 4.72 -12.22
CA SER A 46 8.02 3.91 -12.37
C SER A 46 7.61 3.28 -11.04
N TRP A 47 6.35 2.86 -10.96
CA TRP A 47 5.81 2.15 -9.81
C TRP A 47 6.30 0.70 -9.75
N VAL A 48 6.83 0.31 -8.60
CA VAL A 48 6.98 -1.08 -8.18
C VAL A 48 5.76 -1.42 -7.33
N LYS A 49 5.12 -2.55 -7.61
CA LYS A 49 3.80 -2.89 -7.05
C LYS A 49 3.69 -4.36 -6.72
N ASP A 50 2.95 -4.64 -5.67
CA ASP A 50 2.33 -5.93 -5.44
C ASP A 50 0.81 -5.74 -5.50
N THR A 51 0.13 -6.56 -6.30
CA THR A 51 -1.31 -6.50 -6.50
C THR A 51 -1.83 -7.90 -6.70
N GLY A 52 -2.75 -8.29 -5.84
CA GLY A 52 -3.29 -9.64 -5.83
C GLY A 52 -4.52 -9.71 -4.96
N ASN A 53 -5.07 -10.91 -4.86
CA ASN A 53 -6.10 -11.17 -3.88
C ASN A 53 -5.39 -11.65 -2.61
N TYR A 54 -5.63 -10.97 -1.49
CA TYR A 54 -4.94 -11.23 -0.23
C TYR A 54 -5.93 -11.21 0.93
N ASN A 55 -5.72 -12.09 1.90
CA ASN A 55 -6.49 -12.10 3.14
C ASN A 55 -5.92 -11.14 4.18
N SER A 56 -4.61 -10.93 4.18
CA SER A 56 -3.91 -10.26 5.29
C SER A 56 -3.13 -9.03 4.85
N TYR A 57 -2.30 -9.12 3.82
CA TYR A 57 -1.52 -7.98 3.33
C TYR A 57 -1.02 -8.17 1.91
N ALA A 58 -0.75 -7.05 1.22
CA ALA A 58 0.07 -6.98 0.01
C ALA A 58 1.44 -6.35 0.34
N GLY A 59 2.49 -6.77 -0.34
CA GLY A 59 3.89 -6.46 -0.04
C GLY A 59 4.58 -7.57 0.77
N PRO A 60 5.80 -7.33 1.28
CA PRO A 60 6.55 -6.08 1.22
C PRO A 60 7.05 -5.75 -0.20
N VAL A 61 6.82 -4.51 -0.62
CA VAL A 61 7.37 -3.96 -1.86
C VAL A 61 8.60 -3.12 -1.51
N TYR A 62 9.77 -3.58 -1.93
CA TYR A 62 11.03 -2.89 -1.68
C TYR A 62 11.42 -1.97 -2.83
N LEU A 63 12.04 -0.84 -2.50
CA LEU A 63 12.63 0.08 -3.45
C LEU A 63 13.89 0.74 -2.88
N HIS A 64 15.02 0.50 -3.54
CA HIS A 64 16.25 1.23 -3.28
C HIS A 64 16.19 2.59 -4.00
N ALA A 65 16.26 3.69 -3.24
CA ALA A 65 16.06 5.04 -3.77
C ALA A 65 16.90 6.11 -3.04
N PRO A 66 18.22 5.93 -2.90
CA PRO A 66 19.07 6.84 -2.11
C PRO A 66 18.98 8.27 -2.62
N GLY A 67 18.77 9.22 -1.70
CA GLY A 67 18.73 10.65 -2.00
C GLY A 67 17.54 11.07 -2.87
N LYS A 68 16.52 10.24 -3.02
CA LYS A 68 15.30 10.55 -3.77
C LYS A 68 14.08 10.52 -2.86
N CYS A 69 13.13 11.40 -3.14
CA CYS A 69 11.83 11.33 -2.51
C CYS A 69 11.03 10.17 -3.11
N VAL A 70 10.31 9.43 -2.25
CA VAL A 70 9.39 8.40 -2.71
C VAL A 70 7.93 8.84 -2.56
N GLN A 71 7.09 8.19 -3.37
CA GLN A 71 5.64 8.21 -3.28
C GLN A 71 5.18 6.75 -3.10
N TYR A 72 4.20 6.52 -2.22
CA TYR A 72 3.63 5.20 -2.01
C TYR A 72 2.12 5.22 -2.11
N TYR A 73 1.54 4.05 -2.37
CA TYR A 73 0.10 3.86 -2.35
C TYR A 73 -0.27 2.49 -1.82
N GLY A 74 -1.51 2.40 -1.35
CA GLY A 74 -2.16 1.14 -1.07
C GLY A 74 -3.64 1.21 -1.39
N SER A 75 -4.23 0.07 -1.71
CA SER A 75 -5.67 -0.03 -1.93
C SER A 75 -6.20 -1.39 -1.50
N THR A 76 -7.49 -1.44 -1.19
CA THR A 76 -8.24 -2.68 -1.02
C THR A 76 -9.62 -2.52 -1.66
N ARG A 77 -10.11 -3.60 -2.27
CA ARG A 77 -11.49 -3.70 -2.74
C ARG A 77 -12.23 -4.73 -1.91
N TRP A 78 -13.39 -4.35 -1.41
CA TRP A 78 -14.19 -5.15 -0.50
C TRP A 78 -15.67 -5.08 -0.89
N TRP A 79 -16.50 -5.94 -0.31
CA TRP A 79 -17.91 -6.04 -0.66
C TRP A 79 -18.81 -5.83 0.55
N SER A 80 -19.92 -5.11 0.37
CA SER A 80 -20.99 -5.01 1.37
C SER A 80 -22.32 -5.20 0.67
N SER A 81 -23.08 -6.22 1.09
CA SER A 81 -24.42 -6.52 0.57
C SER A 81 -24.49 -6.46 -0.96
N SER A 82 -23.55 -7.14 -1.63
CA SER A 82 -23.42 -7.22 -3.10
C SER A 82 -22.85 -5.99 -3.82
N SER A 83 -22.57 -4.88 -3.13
CA SER A 83 -21.91 -3.71 -3.71
C SER A 83 -20.39 -3.70 -3.46
N PRO A 84 -19.55 -3.49 -4.50
CA PRO A 84 -18.12 -3.27 -4.32
C PRO A 84 -17.82 -1.89 -3.75
N TYR A 85 -16.79 -1.82 -2.91
CA TYR A 85 -16.20 -0.59 -2.40
C TYR A 85 -14.68 -0.67 -2.54
N THR A 86 -14.05 0.47 -2.80
CA THR A 86 -12.60 0.59 -2.90
C THR A 86 -12.14 1.64 -1.90
N ASP A 87 -11.23 1.23 -1.02
CA ASP A 87 -10.48 2.16 -0.18
C ASP A 87 -9.09 2.28 -0.78
N GLU A 88 -8.67 3.50 -1.12
CA GLU A 88 -7.35 3.77 -1.69
C GLU A 88 -6.70 4.98 -1.03
N TYR A 89 -5.37 4.92 -0.91
CA TYR A 89 -4.55 6.02 -0.45
C TYR A 89 -3.31 6.10 -1.32
N THR A 90 -2.97 7.31 -1.78
CA THR A 90 -1.70 7.61 -2.43
C THR A 90 -1.09 8.83 -1.74
N SER A 91 0.15 8.71 -1.29
CA SER A 91 0.85 9.81 -0.64
C SER A 91 1.18 10.93 -1.63
N SER A 92 1.46 12.13 -1.14
CA SER A 92 2.27 13.09 -1.91
C SER A 92 3.70 12.55 -2.07
N LEU A 93 4.44 13.10 -3.04
CA LEU A 93 5.89 12.90 -3.12
C LEU A 93 6.54 13.71 -1.98
N GLY A 94 7.35 13.07 -1.14
CA GLY A 94 7.98 13.81 -0.02
C GLY A 94 8.73 12.99 1.03
N TRP A 95 8.74 11.67 0.93
CA TRP A 95 9.48 10.80 1.85
C TRP A 95 10.89 10.60 1.31
N CYS A 96 11.77 11.55 1.61
CA CYS A 96 13.12 11.61 1.03
C CYS A 96 14.15 11.04 2.00
N GLY A 97 14.99 10.14 1.51
CA GLY A 97 16.05 9.45 2.24
C GLY A 97 16.98 8.76 1.26
#